data_AF-A0A7S2R9V9-F1
#
_entry.id   AF-A0A7S2R9V9-F1
#
_cell.length_a   1.000
_cell.length_b   1.000
_cell.length_c   1.000
_cell.angle_alpha   90.00
_cell.angle_beta   90.00
_cell.angle_gamma   90.00
#
_symmetry.space_group_name_H-M   'P 1'
#
loop_
_entity.id
_entity.type
_entity.pdbx_description
1 polymer ?
#
loop_
_entity_poly.entity_id
_entity_poly.type
_entity_poly.pdbx_seq_one_letter_code
_entity_poly.pdbx_strand_id
1 'polypeptide(L)'
;QTIITMDALFREQHTDKGNLRDTKKPYMAWKATLDWHRQSHDVQHDGEKQHEPIQISTGQWGCGMFGGIVAHKYLQQVIAAQLVNCGCVDGNVQLFYSSFHHIALKKALDKLQLSGISPWDGFRGILLDRHKRSFMMHNIDELVANIEEARRSSINSNTRSAHTYEW
;
A
#
# COMPACT_ATOMS: atom_id res chain seq x y z
N GLN A 1 -4.35 -3.34 -21.02
CA GLN A 1 -3.52 -2.93 -19.87
C GLN A 1 -3.29 -1.42 -19.95
N THR A 2 -3.46 -0.70 -18.85
CA THR A 2 -3.25 0.77 -18.78
C THR A 2 -2.08 1.06 -17.85
N ILE A 3 -1.16 1.94 -18.25
CA ILE A 3 0.00 2.33 -17.44
C ILE A 3 -0.24 3.73 -16.88
N ILE A 4 -0.05 3.88 -15.57
CA ILE A 4 -0.20 5.15 -14.87
C ILE A 4 1.14 5.53 -14.26
N THR A 5 1.53 6.77 -14.47
CA THR A 5 2.76 7.33 -13.90
C THR A 5 2.44 8.18 -12.68
N MET A 6 3.12 7.91 -11.58
CA MET A 6 3.01 8.70 -10.35
C MET A 6 4.39 8.86 -9.71
N ASP A 7 4.79 10.10 -9.46
CA ASP A 7 6.01 10.42 -8.75
C ASP A 7 5.78 10.35 -7.23
N ALA A 8 6.74 9.77 -6.50
CA ALA A 8 6.77 9.80 -5.04
C ALA A 8 7.47 11.08 -4.54
N LEU A 9 7.20 11.53 -3.32
CA LEU A 9 7.96 12.64 -2.75
C LEU A 9 9.42 12.23 -2.45
N PHE A 10 10.37 13.05 -2.90
CA PHE A 10 11.80 12.91 -2.61
C PHE A 10 12.13 13.88 -1.45
N ARG A 11 12.25 13.36 -0.22
CA ARG A 11 12.37 14.07 1.09
C ARG A 11 11.05 14.45 1.74
N GLU A 12 11.07 14.69 3.06
CA GLU A 12 9.90 15.08 3.87
C GLU A 12 8.69 14.13 3.83
N GLN A 13 8.87 12.92 3.32
CA GLN A 13 7.86 11.88 3.14
C GLN A 13 7.24 11.32 4.44
N HIS A 14 7.70 11.80 5.60
CA HIS A 14 7.19 11.45 6.93
C HIS A 14 6.60 12.67 7.68
N THR A 15 6.58 13.84 7.03
CA THR A 15 5.88 15.01 7.53
C THR A 15 4.39 14.88 7.25
N ASP A 16 3.53 15.59 7.99
CA ASP A 16 2.08 15.55 7.74
C ASP A 16 1.74 15.99 6.30
N LYS A 17 2.47 16.98 5.76
CA LYS A 17 2.34 17.43 4.37
C LYS A 17 2.79 16.36 3.37
N GLY A 18 3.91 15.70 3.62
CA GLY A 18 4.42 14.63 2.77
C GLY A 18 3.51 13.40 2.77
N ASN A 19 3.02 13.03 3.95
CA ASN A 19 2.03 11.98 4.17
C ASN A 19 0.76 12.23 3.37
N LEU A 20 0.17 13.42 3.51
CA LEU A 20 -1.01 13.83 2.74
C LEU A 20 -0.76 13.75 1.23
N ARG A 21 0.37 14.30 0.77
CA ARG A 21 0.72 14.33 -0.65
C ARG A 21 0.85 12.91 -1.21
N ASP A 22 1.58 12.04 -0.53
CA ASP A 22 1.85 10.68 -0.99
C ASP A 22 0.68 9.71 -0.81
N THR A 23 -0.34 10.04 0.01
CA THR A 23 -1.63 9.34 0.00
C THR A 23 -2.57 9.88 -1.08
N LYS A 24 -2.60 11.21 -1.27
CA LYS A 24 -3.47 11.84 -2.27
C LYS A 24 -3.08 11.45 -3.70
N LYS A 25 -1.79 11.29 -3.97
CA LYS A 25 -1.28 10.93 -5.30
C LYS A 25 -1.84 9.58 -5.82
N PRO A 26 -1.70 8.46 -5.09
CA PRO A 26 -2.31 7.19 -5.51
C PRO A 26 -3.85 7.26 -5.52
N TYR A 27 -4.48 7.97 -4.56
CA TYR A 27 -5.94 8.15 -4.57
C TYR A 27 -6.42 8.77 -5.89
N MET A 28 -5.79 9.86 -6.33
CA MET A 28 -6.14 10.52 -7.60
C MET A 28 -5.89 9.59 -8.79
N ALA A 29 -4.78 8.84 -8.79
CA ALA A 29 -4.45 7.89 -9.85
C ALA A 29 -5.52 6.80 -9.99
N TRP A 30 -5.92 6.17 -8.88
CA TRP A 30 -6.91 5.08 -8.93
C TRP A 30 -8.31 5.55 -9.22
N LYS A 31 -8.69 6.71 -8.67
CA LYS A 31 -9.96 7.34 -9.03
C LYS A 31 -10.02 7.64 -10.53
N ALA A 32 -8.97 8.23 -11.10
CA ALA A 32 -8.91 8.49 -12.54
C ALA A 32 -8.96 7.18 -13.36
N THR A 33 -8.36 6.11 -12.86
CA THR A 33 -8.42 4.78 -13.51
C THR A 33 -9.83 4.22 -13.52
N LEU A 34 -10.51 4.32 -12.38
CA LEU A 34 -11.90 3.87 -12.22
C LEU A 34 -12.83 4.67 -13.14
N ASP A 35 -12.70 5.99 -13.13
CA ASP A 35 -13.49 6.90 -13.95
C ASP A 35 -13.26 6.60 -15.46
N TRP A 36 -12.02 6.36 -15.88
CA TRP A 36 -11.68 5.99 -17.26
C TRP A 36 -12.21 4.60 -17.66
N HIS A 37 -12.10 3.62 -16.76
CA HIS A 37 -12.59 2.26 -17.00
C HIS A 37 -14.11 2.27 -17.22
N ARG A 38 -14.85 3.03 -16.41
CA ARG A 38 -16.31 3.22 -16.56
C ARG A 38 -16.68 3.81 -17.91
N GLN A 39 -16.06 4.92 -18.29
CA GLN A 39 -16.33 5.57 -19.58
C GLN A 39 -16.05 4.65 -20.77
N SER A 40 -15.08 3.75 -20.63
CA SER A 40 -14.73 2.79 -21.68
C SER A 40 -15.70 1.60 -21.77
N HIS A 41 -16.42 1.29 -20.69
CA HIS A 41 -17.32 0.13 -20.59
C HIS A 41 -18.83 0.49 -20.64
N ASP A 42 -19.20 1.75 -20.39
CA ASP A 42 -20.59 2.27 -20.51
C ASP A 42 -21.11 2.33 -21.96
N VAL A 43 -20.28 2.02 -22.96
CA VAL A 43 -20.67 2.02 -24.38
C VAL A 43 -21.47 0.75 -24.77
N GLN A 44 -21.78 -0.17 -23.83
CA GLN A 44 -22.53 -1.39 -24.12
C GLN A 44 -23.75 -1.63 -23.20
N HIS A 45 -24.93 -1.20 -23.70
CA HIS A 45 -26.32 -1.61 -23.44
C HIS A 45 -26.73 -2.26 -22.09
N ASP A 46 -27.73 -1.61 -21.48
CA ASP A 46 -28.86 -2.12 -20.67
C ASP A 46 -28.71 -3.49 -20.00
N GLY A 47 -28.51 -3.45 -18.69
CA GLY A 47 -28.60 -4.59 -17.76
C GLY A 47 -27.71 -4.33 -16.55
N GLU A 48 -28.15 -4.73 -15.36
CA GLU A 48 -27.40 -4.67 -14.08
C GLU A 48 -26.05 -5.43 -14.19
N LYS A 49 -25.06 -4.85 -14.86
CA LYS A 49 -23.71 -5.40 -14.89
C LYS A 49 -22.97 -4.85 -13.68
N GLN A 50 -22.78 -5.73 -12.70
CA GLN A 50 -21.76 -5.54 -11.68
C GLN A 50 -20.45 -5.21 -12.41
N HIS A 51 -19.91 -4.02 -12.17
CA HIS A 51 -18.69 -3.60 -12.83
C HIS A 51 -17.55 -4.46 -12.28
N GLU A 52 -16.81 -5.10 -13.20
CA GLU A 52 -15.62 -5.86 -12.85
C GLU A 52 -14.66 -4.97 -12.04
N PRO A 53 -14.02 -5.52 -10.99
CA PRO A 53 -13.08 -4.76 -10.18
C PRO A 53 -11.93 -4.24 -11.04
N ILE A 54 -11.54 -2.98 -10.83
CA ILE A 54 -10.28 -2.50 -11.39
C ILE A 54 -9.13 -3.11 -10.58
N GLN A 55 -8.25 -3.82 -11.27
CA GLN A 55 -7.07 -4.43 -10.66
C GLN A 55 -5.88 -3.51 -10.85
N ILE A 56 -5.32 -3.01 -9.74
CA ILE A 56 -4.13 -2.17 -9.74
C ILE A 56 -2.92 -3.00 -9.35
N SER A 57 -2.02 -3.24 -10.29
CA SER A 57 -0.71 -3.83 -10.01
C SER A 57 0.29 -2.74 -9.62
N THR A 58 0.93 -2.89 -8.46
CA THR A 58 1.92 -1.95 -7.91
C THR A 58 3.05 -2.67 -7.17
N GLY A 59 3.97 -1.92 -6.56
CA GLY A 59 5.01 -2.43 -5.69
C GLY A 59 5.59 -1.37 -4.77
N GLN A 60 6.90 -1.44 -4.55
CA GLN A 60 7.68 -0.58 -3.64
C GLN A 60 7.85 0.87 -4.16
N TRP A 61 6.74 1.54 -4.46
CA TRP A 61 6.70 2.91 -4.98
C TRP A 61 7.43 3.89 -4.05
N GLY A 62 8.41 4.61 -4.60
CA GLY A 62 9.19 5.60 -3.85
C GLY A 62 10.13 5.03 -2.79
N CYS A 63 10.40 3.72 -2.74
CA CYS A 63 11.20 3.11 -1.67
C CYS A 63 12.67 2.87 -2.01
N GLY A 64 13.05 2.95 -3.29
CA GLY A 64 14.44 2.83 -3.74
C GLY A 64 15.22 4.13 -3.54
N MET A 65 15.61 4.77 -4.64
CA MET A 65 16.36 6.04 -4.61
C MET A 65 15.70 7.15 -3.78
N PHE A 66 14.38 7.12 -3.65
CA PHE A 66 13.59 8.14 -2.95
C PHE A 66 13.56 7.90 -1.42
N GLY A 67 14.07 6.75 -0.95
CA GLY A 67 14.28 6.45 0.46
C GLY A 67 13.00 6.17 1.25
N GLY A 68 11.87 5.91 0.60
CA GLY A 68 10.61 5.58 1.24
C GLY A 68 10.65 4.32 2.09
N ILE A 69 9.98 4.37 3.25
CA ILE A 69 9.74 3.18 4.06
C ILE A 69 8.64 2.35 3.38
N VAL A 70 8.96 1.13 2.95
CA VAL A 70 8.07 0.23 2.18
C VAL A 70 6.72 0.04 2.86
N ALA A 71 6.74 -0.27 4.14
CA ALA A 71 5.56 -0.39 4.99
C ALA A 71 4.63 0.82 4.91
N HIS A 72 5.21 2.02 5.06
CA HIS A 72 4.48 3.27 5.06
C HIS A 72 3.89 3.58 3.67
N LYS A 73 4.68 3.40 2.59
CA LYS A 73 4.21 3.60 1.21
C LYS A 73 3.16 2.56 0.80
N TYR A 74 3.24 1.34 1.33
CA TYR A 74 2.20 0.33 1.15
C TYR A 74 0.89 0.77 1.83
N LEU A 75 0.93 1.22 3.08
CA LEU A 75 -0.27 1.68 3.79
C LEU A 75 -0.91 2.90 3.11
N GLN A 76 -0.11 3.89 2.69
CA GLN A 76 -0.59 5.03 1.92
C GLN A 76 -1.30 4.58 0.65
N GLN A 77 -0.77 3.54 -0.01
CA GLN A 77 -1.44 2.91 -1.13
C GLN A 77 -2.73 2.21 -0.67
N VAL A 78 -2.73 1.25 0.25
CA VAL A 78 -3.99 0.56 0.60
C VAL A 78 -5.10 1.53 1.04
N ILE A 79 -4.79 2.53 1.86
CA ILE A 79 -5.75 3.55 2.32
C ILE A 79 -6.36 4.30 1.14
N ALA A 80 -5.55 4.72 0.17
CA ALA A 80 -6.10 5.44 -0.97
C ALA A 80 -7.03 4.58 -1.84
N ALA A 81 -6.85 3.25 -1.92
CA ALA A 81 -7.70 2.36 -2.70
C ALA A 81 -9.04 2.18 -1.98
N GLN A 82 -8.97 2.02 -0.66
CA GLN A 82 -10.15 2.01 0.19
C GLN A 82 -10.93 3.34 0.14
N LEU A 83 -10.25 4.49 0.10
CA LEU A 83 -10.91 5.79 -0.06
C LEU A 83 -11.66 5.91 -1.40
N VAL A 84 -11.12 5.34 -2.48
CA VAL A 84 -11.86 5.27 -3.75
C VAL A 84 -13.09 4.37 -3.60
N ASN A 85 -12.94 3.21 -2.96
CA ASN A 85 -14.04 2.26 -2.77
C ASN A 85 -15.18 2.82 -1.91
N CYS A 86 -14.86 3.58 -0.87
CA CYS A 86 -15.87 4.21 -0.01
C CYS A 86 -16.41 5.52 -0.57
N GLY A 87 -15.61 6.26 -1.33
CA GLY A 87 -15.93 7.62 -1.78
C GLY A 87 -16.63 7.68 -3.15
N CYS A 88 -16.67 6.58 -3.89
CA CYS A 88 -17.29 6.51 -5.21
C CYS A 88 -18.47 5.53 -5.19
N VAL A 89 -19.59 5.90 -5.81
CA VAL A 89 -20.68 4.95 -6.12
C VAL A 89 -20.06 3.79 -6.90
N ASP A 90 -20.25 2.55 -6.44
CA ASP A 90 -19.67 1.32 -7.00
C ASP A 90 -18.14 1.27 -7.06
N GLY A 91 -17.46 1.87 -6.08
CA GLY A 91 -16.00 1.82 -6.00
C GLY A 91 -15.50 0.40 -5.75
N ASN A 92 -14.77 -0.16 -6.73
CA ASN A 92 -14.29 -1.54 -6.72
C ASN A 92 -12.83 -1.66 -7.19
N VAL A 93 -11.92 -0.99 -6.49
CA VAL A 93 -10.48 -1.03 -6.69
C VAL A 93 -9.85 -2.16 -5.86
N GLN A 94 -9.10 -3.03 -6.52
CA GLN A 94 -8.33 -4.10 -5.88
C GLN A 94 -6.84 -3.87 -6.10
N LEU A 95 -6.06 -3.83 -5.02
CA LEU A 95 -4.62 -3.60 -5.07
C LEU A 95 -3.86 -4.93 -5.06
N PHE A 96 -3.04 -5.16 -6.08
CA PHE A 96 -2.11 -6.28 -6.19
C PHE A 96 -0.69 -5.76 -5.99
N TYR A 97 -0.10 -6.13 -4.86
CA TYR A 97 1.22 -5.63 -4.46
C TYR A 97 2.33 -6.65 -4.74
N SER A 98 3.33 -6.23 -5.51
CA SER A 98 4.57 -6.99 -5.70
C SER A 98 5.62 -6.60 -4.65
N SER A 99 6.07 -7.59 -3.88
CA SER A 99 7.20 -7.44 -2.96
C SER A 99 8.57 -7.66 -3.63
N PHE A 100 8.62 -7.88 -4.96
CA PHE A 100 9.84 -8.18 -5.72
C PHE A 100 10.64 -9.36 -5.13
N HIS A 101 9.97 -10.49 -4.91
CA HIS A 101 10.54 -11.72 -4.32
C HIS A 101 10.99 -11.59 -2.86
N HIS A 102 10.68 -10.48 -2.17
CA HIS A 102 10.93 -10.37 -0.74
C HIS A 102 9.83 -11.08 0.05
N ILE A 103 10.02 -12.37 0.31
CA ILE A 103 9.03 -13.26 0.97
C ILE A 103 8.67 -12.76 2.37
N ALA A 104 9.67 -12.38 3.17
CA ALA A 104 9.48 -11.85 4.51
C ALA A 104 8.58 -10.60 4.53
N LEU A 105 8.86 -9.64 3.63
CA LEU A 105 8.03 -8.47 3.42
C LEU A 105 6.61 -8.86 3.00
N LYS A 106 6.44 -9.77 2.03
CA LYS A 106 5.11 -10.23 1.59
C LYS A 106 4.31 -10.80 2.77
N LYS A 107 4.91 -11.67 3.58
CA LYS A 107 4.29 -12.22 4.79
C LYS A 107 3.91 -11.15 5.80
N ALA A 108 4.77 -10.15 6.01
CA ALA A 108 4.49 -9.05 6.93
C ALA A 108 3.36 -8.15 6.41
N LEU A 109 3.33 -7.86 5.12
CA LEU A 109 2.26 -7.10 4.48
C LEU A 109 0.92 -7.85 4.46
N ASP A 110 0.94 -9.18 4.30
CA ASP A 110 -0.27 -10.01 4.33
C ASP A 110 -0.89 -10.10 5.72
N LYS A 111 -0.07 -9.94 6.77
CA LYS A 111 -0.54 -9.85 8.17
C LYS A 111 -1.18 -8.51 8.50
N LEU A 112 -0.97 -7.45 7.68
CA LEU A 112 -1.62 -6.16 7.88
C LEU A 112 -3.10 -6.29 7.56
N GLN A 113 -3.87 -6.69 8.56
CA GLN A 113 -5.30 -6.59 8.54
C GLN A 113 -5.69 -5.13 8.79
N LEU A 114 -6.08 -4.42 7.74
CA LEU A 114 -6.86 -3.19 7.90
C LEU A 114 -8.35 -3.47 8.21
N SER A 115 -8.71 -4.73 8.44
CA SER A 115 -10.09 -5.12 8.76
C SER A 115 -10.55 -4.45 10.05
N GLY A 116 -11.65 -3.70 9.97
CA GLY A 116 -12.25 -3.01 11.12
C GLY A 116 -11.80 -1.56 11.32
N ILE A 117 -10.82 -1.06 10.54
CA ILE A 117 -10.44 0.35 10.57
C ILE A 117 -11.12 1.07 9.41
N SER A 118 -11.86 2.14 9.70
CA SER A 118 -12.41 2.98 8.64
C SER A 118 -11.26 3.55 7.80
N PRO A 119 -11.34 3.51 6.45
CA PRO A 119 -10.34 4.14 5.58
C PRO A 119 -10.14 5.62 5.89
N TRP A 120 -11.20 6.28 6.37
CA TRP A 120 -11.16 7.66 6.85
C TRP A 120 -10.42 7.81 8.17
N ASP A 121 -10.42 6.82 9.05
CA ASP A 121 -9.62 6.84 10.27
C ASP A 121 -8.14 6.57 9.97
N GLY A 122 -7.84 5.68 9.02
CA GLY A 122 -6.48 5.52 8.49
C GLY A 122 -5.96 6.80 7.85
N PHE A 123 -6.79 7.44 7.01
CA PHE A 123 -6.49 8.72 6.40
C PHE A 123 -6.35 9.84 7.43
N ARG A 124 -7.23 9.92 8.45
CA ARG A 124 -7.11 10.88 9.55
C ARG A 124 -5.88 10.62 10.42
N GLY A 125 -5.49 9.36 10.63
CA GLY A 125 -4.24 8.98 11.30
C GLY A 125 -3.00 9.43 10.51
N ILE A 126 -3.09 9.46 9.18
CA ILE A 126 -2.09 10.04 8.28
C ILE A 126 -2.09 11.59 8.34
N LEU A 127 -3.26 12.21 8.56
CA LEU A 127 -3.45 13.66 8.37
C LEU A 127 -3.53 14.56 9.61
N LEU A 128 -4.12 14.12 10.73
CA LEU A 128 -4.77 15.09 11.63
C LEU A 128 -4.53 14.96 13.13
N ASP A 129 -3.83 13.95 13.68
CA ASP A 129 -3.74 13.88 15.14
C ASP A 129 -2.49 13.21 15.72
N ARG A 130 -1.69 13.96 16.48
CA ARG A 130 -0.58 13.43 17.28
C ARG A 130 -1.05 12.42 18.34
N HIS A 131 -2.31 12.48 18.78
CA HIS A 131 -2.86 11.57 19.79
C HIS A 131 -3.35 10.23 19.22
N LYS A 132 -3.73 10.15 17.94
CA LYS A 132 -4.08 8.89 17.25
C LYS A 132 -2.95 8.31 16.39
N ARG A 133 -1.82 9.01 16.29
CA ARG A 133 -0.57 8.44 15.75
C ARG A 133 -0.15 7.16 16.44
N SER A 134 -0.50 6.94 17.72
CA SER A 134 -0.11 5.70 18.41
C SER A 134 -0.62 4.45 17.72
N PHE A 135 -1.79 4.49 17.08
CA PHE A 135 -2.36 3.32 16.40
C PHE A 135 -1.65 3.01 15.07
N MET A 136 -1.42 4.04 14.25
CA MET A 136 -0.66 3.88 13.00
C MET A 136 0.81 3.58 13.27
N MET A 137 1.43 4.26 14.25
CA MET A 137 2.79 3.97 14.66
C MET A 137 2.88 2.59 15.29
N HIS A 138 1.91 2.12 16.07
CA HIS A 138 1.93 0.74 16.57
C HIS A 138 1.89 -0.27 15.42
N ASN A 139 1.02 -0.09 14.43
CA ASN A 139 1.00 -0.97 13.25
C ASN A 139 2.26 -0.82 12.37
N ILE A 140 2.82 0.38 12.24
CA ILE A 140 4.08 0.62 11.49
C ILE A 140 5.27 0.05 12.26
N ASP A 141 5.33 0.20 13.57
CA ASP A 141 6.39 -0.28 14.45
C ASP A 141 6.31 -1.80 14.59
N GLU A 142 5.11 -2.37 14.71
CA GLU A 142 4.87 -3.81 14.65
C GLU A 142 5.26 -4.35 13.28
N LEU A 143 4.93 -3.64 12.20
CA LEU A 143 5.33 -4.02 10.85
C LEU A 143 6.84 -3.89 10.62
N VAL A 144 7.48 -2.83 11.11
CA VAL A 144 8.93 -2.63 11.06
C VAL A 144 9.61 -3.70 11.91
N ALA A 145 9.11 -3.99 13.10
CA ALA A 145 9.60 -5.06 13.97
C ALA A 145 9.46 -6.43 13.30
N ASN A 146 8.31 -6.73 12.70
CA ASN A 146 8.08 -7.96 11.94
C ASN A 146 9.01 -8.05 10.71
N ILE A 147 9.25 -6.94 10.00
CA ILE A 147 10.20 -6.89 8.88
C ILE A 147 11.63 -7.10 9.37
N GLU A 148 12.03 -6.46 10.47
CA GLU A 148 13.36 -6.63 11.07
C GLU A 148 13.57 -8.04 11.61
N GLU A 149 12.59 -8.61 12.30
CA GLU A 149 12.61 -9.98 12.81
C GLU A 149 12.73 -10.97 11.65
N ALA A 150 11.95 -10.77 10.60
CA ALA A 150 12.03 -11.60 9.41
C ALA A 150 13.39 -11.44 8.70
N ARG A 151 13.98 -10.22 8.71
CA ARG A 151 15.35 -9.98 8.22
C ARG A 151 16.39 -10.72 9.06
N ARG A 152 16.33 -10.64 10.40
CA ARG A 152 17.24 -11.34 11.32
C ARG A 152 17.14 -12.85 11.18
N SER A 153 15.92 -13.36 11.05
CA SER A 153 15.65 -14.79 10.88
C SER A 153 16.23 -15.32 9.56
N SER A 154 16.13 -14.53 8.48
CA SER A 154 16.73 -14.85 7.18
C SER A 154 18.27 -14.82 7.19
N ILE A 155 18.88 -13.98 8.03
CA ILE A 155 20.33 -13.94 8.21
C ILE A 155 20.79 -15.17 9.01
N ASN A 156 20.12 -15.48 10.12
CA ASN A 156 20.47 -16.63 10.97
C ASN A 156 20.29 -17.99 10.28
N SER A 157 19.33 -18.13 9.36
CA SER A 157 19.19 -19.34 8.54
C SER A 157 20.36 -19.51 7.56
N ASN A 158 20.93 -18.42 7.04
CA ASN A 158 22.11 -18.46 6.17
C ASN A 158 23.39 -18.73 6.97
N THR A 159 23.53 -18.21 8.20
CA THR A 159 24.69 -18.50 9.05
C THR A 159 24.71 -19.94 9.57
N ARG A 160 23.54 -20.54 9.85
CA ARG A 160 23.45 -21.97 10.20
C ARG A 160 23.75 -22.90 9.04
N SER A 161 23.43 -22.51 7.80
CA SER A 161 23.81 -23.27 6.60
C SER A 161 25.30 -23.17 6.27
N ALA A 162 25.99 -22.12 6.71
CA ALA A 162 27.43 -21.94 6.50
C ALA A 162 28.30 -22.74 7.51
N HIS A 163 27.75 -23.11 8.68
CA HIS A 163 28.48 -23.89 9.69
C HIS A 163 28.31 -25.41 9.59
N THR A 164 27.59 -25.92 8.57
CA THR A 164 27.47 -27.37 8.30
C THR A 164 28.43 -27.88 7.22
N TYR A 165 29.42 -27.08 6.83
CA TYR A 165 30.51 -27.50 5.94
C TYR A 165 31.87 -27.06 6.50
N GLU A 166 32.26 -27.62 7.64
CA GLU A 166 33.67 -27.80 7.97
C GLU A 166 33.89 -29.27 8.32
N TRP A 167 34.77 -29.88 7.51
CA TRP A 167 35.32 -31.25 7.43
C TRP A 167 35.00 -32.25 8.55
#